data_AF-A0A7X4CQ57-F1
#
_entry.id   AF-A0A7X4CQ57-F1
#
_cell.length_a   1.000
_cell.length_b   1.000
_cell.length_c   1.000
_cell.angle_alpha   90.00
_cell.angle_beta   90.00
_cell.angle_gamma   90.00
#
_symmetry.space_group_name_H-M   'P 1'
#
loop_
_entity.id
_entity.type
_entity.pdbx_description
1 polymer ?
#
loop_
_entity_poly.entity_id
_entity_poly.type
_entity_poly.pdbx_seq_one_letter_code
_entity_poly.pdbx_strand_id
1 'polypeptide(L)'
;MDLTRQPPRRPSNLSVAGIVGAARMTDKARAYNKEMLGDFVYGRHSGLDRRILEFLDISADDFAQAADDKDDATLSAWMLDQGKKSDEEIDVFNKSELERLPADKKHKQLLEERLAKYAPDRTDIKTVLQSIELDDWGCFWQVDLTTGPPRSARSKDVAGICGVARMADKACAERAGKIGDYKYGDTSGQDVRILEFLGVSADDFQEAAVKNPNDIELGEWVQENCEKSQEEIDDYNLAMVNRGPDETTRERFEARRQEVDASRTDITTWVALQDLDDELSFSIVDLKRRAPRSPYNTDVYGMVHLARLIDKGRAFIGNTLGEYFYAEDSGMDRMALGFLGVSTDEFTGALKEYPTDAEIESWLKDNYAKSEAEIEAFNEKITNLGPENERYQAMMDRMLKKLGAEDSDISTWFAMMDLDDEKTFAL
;
A
#
# COMPACT_ATOMS: atom_id res chain seq x y z
N MET A 1 4.69 2.70 -5.53
CA MET A 1 3.23 2.92 -5.59
C MET A 1 2.59 1.62 -6.00
N ASP A 2 1.43 1.28 -5.45
CA ASP A 2 0.67 0.07 -5.77
C ASP A 2 -0.49 0.41 -6.72
N LEU A 3 -0.30 0.19 -8.02
CA LEU A 3 -1.31 0.50 -9.05
C LEU A 3 -2.36 -0.59 -9.21
N THR A 4 -2.31 -1.65 -8.40
CA THR A 4 -3.41 -2.62 -8.32
C THR A 4 -4.62 -2.08 -7.56
N ARG A 5 -4.44 -0.95 -6.83
CA ARG A 5 -5.45 -0.37 -5.93
C ARG A 5 -5.87 1.05 -6.29
N GLN A 6 -5.13 1.73 -7.13
CA GLN A 6 -5.38 3.11 -7.54
C GLN A 6 -4.79 3.35 -8.94
N PRO A 7 -5.26 4.36 -9.69
CA PRO A 7 -4.64 4.72 -10.94
C PRO A 7 -3.34 5.49 -10.66
N PRO A 8 -2.38 5.52 -11.60
CA PRO A 8 -1.30 6.51 -11.53
C PRO A 8 -1.90 7.92 -11.70
N ARG A 9 -1.14 8.96 -11.33
CA ARG A 9 -1.57 10.36 -11.48
C ARG A 9 -2.13 10.64 -12.87
N ARG A 10 -3.03 11.62 -12.96
CA ARG A 10 -3.68 11.94 -14.23
C ARG A 10 -2.63 12.40 -15.24
N PRO A 11 -2.77 12.07 -16.52
CA PRO A 11 -1.83 12.51 -17.54
C PRO A 11 -1.71 14.04 -17.64
N SER A 12 -2.73 14.81 -17.25
CA SER A 12 -2.63 16.28 -17.17
C SER A 12 -1.89 16.82 -15.94
N ASN A 13 -1.45 15.98 -14.99
CA ASN A 13 -0.65 16.42 -13.84
C ASN A 13 0.77 16.82 -14.29
N LEU A 14 1.15 18.07 -14.01
CA LEU A 14 2.42 18.67 -14.42
C LEU A 14 3.47 18.71 -13.29
N SER A 15 3.21 18.06 -12.14
CA SER A 15 4.08 18.15 -10.96
C SER A 15 5.48 17.54 -11.17
N VAL A 16 5.67 16.73 -12.22
CA VAL A 16 6.98 16.22 -12.63
C VAL A 16 7.44 16.89 -13.93
N ALA A 17 8.54 17.62 -13.84
CA ALA A 17 9.23 18.31 -14.94
C ALA A 17 8.36 19.30 -15.76
N GLY A 18 7.15 19.63 -15.31
CA GLY A 18 6.21 20.43 -16.10
C GLY A 18 5.73 19.73 -17.37
N ILE A 19 5.87 18.40 -17.50
CA ILE A 19 5.60 17.65 -18.73
C ILE A 19 4.35 16.79 -18.56
N VAL A 20 3.42 16.91 -19.52
CA VAL A 20 2.20 16.10 -19.59
C VAL A 20 2.54 14.61 -19.62
N GLY A 21 1.96 13.86 -18.69
CA GLY A 21 2.14 12.42 -18.52
C GLY A 21 3.42 12.01 -17.78
N ALA A 22 4.32 12.94 -17.43
CA ALA A 22 5.54 12.62 -16.70
C ALA A 22 5.25 12.08 -15.30
N ALA A 23 4.39 12.76 -14.53
CA ALA A 23 3.95 12.30 -13.20
C ALA A 23 3.33 10.90 -13.26
N ARG A 24 2.47 10.66 -14.25
CA ARG A 24 1.87 9.35 -14.53
C ARG A 24 2.94 8.29 -14.83
N MET A 25 3.91 8.62 -15.67
CA MET A 25 4.99 7.71 -16.06
C MET A 25 5.91 7.39 -14.87
N THR A 26 6.16 8.35 -13.98
CA THR A 26 6.87 8.16 -12.70
C THR A 26 6.18 7.13 -11.83
N ASP A 27 4.86 7.28 -11.63
CA ASP A 27 4.09 6.36 -10.80
C ASP A 27 4.12 4.93 -11.36
N LYS A 28 4.00 4.81 -12.69
CA LYS A 28 4.10 3.53 -13.39
C LYS A 28 5.49 2.93 -13.34
N ALA A 29 6.54 3.73 -13.44
CA ALA A 29 7.92 3.28 -13.28
C ALA A 29 8.16 2.71 -11.89
N ARG A 30 7.74 3.44 -10.85
CA ARG A 30 7.84 3.00 -9.44
C ARG A 30 7.02 1.74 -9.17
N ALA A 31 5.85 1.62 -9.80
CA ALA A 31 5.03 0.42 -9.69
C ALA A 31 5.63 -0.76 -10.46
N TYR A 32 6.23 -0.52 -11.64
CA TYR A 32 6.94 -1.51 -12.43
C TYR A 32 8.12 -2.10 -11.65
N ASN A 33 8.96 -1.26 -11.02
CA ASN A 33 10.08 -1.72 -10.20
C ASN A 33 9.64 -2.58 -9.00
N LYS A 34 8.43 -2.34 -8.49
CA LYS A 34 7.83 -3.09 -7.38
C LYS A 34 6.94 -4.26 -7.82
N GLU A 35 6.82 -4.52 -9.12
CA GLU A 35 5.91 -5.52 -9.70
C GLU A 35 4.42 -5.29 -9.33
N MET A 36 4.04 -4.05 -9.03
CA MET A 36 2.68 -3.64 -8.64
C MET A 36 1.98 -2.81 -9.72
N LEU A 37 2.26 -3.10 -11.00
CA LEU A 37 1.75 -2.34 -12.13
C LEU A 37 0.27 -2.60 -12.43
N GLY A 38 -0.26 -3.77 -12.03
CA GLY A 38 -1.62 -4.19 -12.36
C GLY A 38 -1.85 -4.28 -13.87
N ASP A 39 -2.99 -3.77 -14.35
CA ASP A 39 -3.35 -3.75 -15.77
C ASP A 39 -2.68 -2.61 -16.57
N PHE A 40 -1.91 -1.75 -15.91
CA PHE A 40 -1.18 -0.69 -16.58
C PHE A 40 0.04 -1.22 -17.33
N VAL A 41 0.51 -0.46 -18.31
CA VAL A 41 1.67 -0.83 -19.13
C VAL A 41 2.70 0.28 -19.02
N TYR A 42 3.97 -0.02 -18.76
CA TYR A 42 5.04 0.96 -18.61
C TYR A 42 5.99 1.01 -19.82
N GLY A 43 6.60 2.18 -20.06
CA GLY A 43 7.72 2.35 -20.98
C GLY A 43 7.35 2.23 -22.46
N ARG A 44 8.20 1.57 -23.26
CA ARG A 44 8.06 1.52 -24.74
C ARG A 44 6.74 0.94 -25.25
N HIS A 45 6.06 0.15 -24.43
CA HIS A 45 4.78 -0.48 -24.77
C HIS A 45 3.56 0.40 -24.42
N SER A 46 3.77 1.47 -23.66
CA SER A 46 2.77 2.50 -23.37
C SER A 46 2.84 3.60 -24.42
N GLY A 47 1.69 3.95 -25.02
CA GLY A 47 1.62 4.97 -26.06
C GLY A 47 2.06 6.37 -25.58
N LEU A 48 1.72 6.75 -24.35
CA LEU A 48 2.09 8.05 -23.77
C LEU A 48 3.54 8.06 -23.29
N ASP A 49 3.96 7.05 -22.52
CA ASP A 49 5.33 6.94 -21.99
C ASP A 49 6.34 6.94 -23.13
N ARG A 50 6.10 6.15 -24.19
CA ARG A 50 6.96 6.13 -25.38
C ARG A 50 7.14 7.52 -25.98
N ARG A 51 6.08 8.34 -26.05
CA ARG A 51 6.17 9.70 -26.59
C ARG A 51 7.00 10.63 -25.71
N ILE A 52 6.89 10.50 -24.38
CA ILE A 52 7.68 11.29 -23.42
C ILE A 52 9.15 10.87 -23.50
N LEU A 53 9.42 9.56 -23.48
CA LEU A 53 10.77 8.99 -23.58
C LEU A 53 11.45 9.38 -24.90
N GLU A 54 10.74 9.32 -26.03
CA GLU A 54 11.23 9.79 -27.34
C GLU A 54 11.45 11.31 -27.36
N PHE A 55 10.57 12.09 -26.72
CA PHE A 55 10.73 13.54 -26.63
C PHE A 55 12.01 13.91 -25.86
N LEU A 56 12.28 13.24 -24.73
CA LEU A 56 13.42 13.51 -23.87
C LEU A 56 14.70 12.75 -24.25
N ASP A 57 14.64 11.83 -25.22
CA ASP A 57 15.75 10.93 -25.57
C ASP A 57 16.27 10.11 -24.36
N ILE A 58 15.33 9.60 -23.54
CA ILE A 58 15.60 8.81 -22.34
C ILE A 58 15.12 7.37 -22.56
N SER A 59 15.91 6.38 -22.16
CA SER A 59 15.47 4.98 -22.21
C SER A 59 14.48 4.67 -21.08
N ALA A 60 13.58 3.71 -21.29
CA ALA A 60 12.67 3.29 -20.23
C ALA A 60 13.42 2.74 -19.00
N ASP A 61 14.53 2.05 -19.20
CA ASP A 61 15.30 1.45 -18.10
C ASP A 61 16.02 2.54 -17.28
N ASP A 62 16.60 3.56 -17.94
CA ASP A 62 17.23 4.69 -17.25
C ASP A 62 16.20 5.52 -16.47
N PHE A 63 15.01 5.72 -17.05
CA PHE A 63 13.93 6.40 -16.34
C PHE A 63 13.44 5.59 -15.14
N ALA A 64 13.27 4.27 -15.28
CA ALA A 64 12.83 3.40 -14.20
C ALA A 64 13.82 3.41 -13.03
N GLN A 65 15.12 3.36 -13.33
CA GLN A 65 16.17 3.50 -12.31
C GLN A 65 16.12 4.87 -11.65
N ALA A 66 16.01 5.95 -12.43
CA ALA A 66 15.95 7.30 -11.89
C ALA A 66 14.71 7.52 -11.00
N ALA A 67 13.55 6.98 -11.37
CA ALA A 67 12.31 7.08 -10.61
C ALA A 67 12.33 6.29 -9.29
N ASP A 68 13.17 5.25 -9.19
CA ASP A 68 13.42 4.50 -7.95
C ASP A 68 14.30 5.30 -6.99
N ASP A 69 15.34 5.94 -7.53
CA ASP A 69 16.38 6.62 -6.75
C ASP A 69 15.99 8.04 -6.31
N LYS A 70 14.93 8.63 -6.89
CA LYS A 70 14.63 10.07 -6.78
C LYS A 70 13.18 10.32 -6.39
N ASP A 71 13.00 11.31 -5.53
CA ASP A 71 11.72 11.98 -5.35
C ASP A 71 11.33 12.78 -6.60
N ASP A 72 10.11 13.29 -6.64
CA ASP A 72 9.56 13.97 -7.82
C ASP A 72 10.32 15.25 -8.18
N ALA A 73 10.79 16.00 -7.18
CA ALA A 73 11.55 17.23 -7.41
C ALA A 73 12.93 16.93 -8.03
N THR A 74 13.65 15.96 -7.49
CA THR A 74 14.97 15.55 -8.00
C THR A 74 14.85 14.84 -9.34
N LEU A 75 13.79 14.04 -9.54
CA LEU A 75 13.48 13.42 -10.83
C LEU A 75 13.17 14.47 -11.89
N SER A 76 12.42 15.52 -11.54
CA SER A 76 12.14 16.64 -12.44
C SER A 76 13.42 17.31 -12.93
N ALA A 77 14.33 17.64 -12.00
CA ALA A 77 15.62 18.23 -12.34
C ALA A 77 16.45 17.31 -13.25
N TRP A 78 16.46 16.01 -12.96
CA TRP A 78 17.16 15.02 -13.78
C TRP A 78 16.56 14.91 -15.19
N MET A 79 15.23 14.86 -15.33
CA MET A 79 14.55 14.79 -16.63
C MET A 79 14.88 16.00 -17.52
N LEU A 80 14.88 17.20 -16.93
CA LEU A 80 15.19 18.43 -17.65
C LEU A 80 16.67 18.47 -18.09
N ASP A 81 17.60 18.03 -17.24
CA ASP A 81 19.03 17.94 -17.56
C ASP A 81 19.32 16.92 -18.67
N GLN A 82 18.67 15.75 -18.65
CA GLN A 82 18.83 14.73 -19.69
C GLN A 82 18.20 15.18 -21.02
N GLY A 83 16.95 15.65 -20.99
CA GLY A 83 16.19 15.97 -22.20
C GLY A 83 16.62 17.26 -22.89
N LYS A 84 17.23 18.19 -22.15
CA LYS A 84 17.73 19.50 -22.64
C LYS A 84 16.71 20.25 -23.49
N LYS A 85 15.45 20.17 -23.10
CA LYS A 85 14.34 20.87 -23.76
C LYS A 85 14.18 22.26 -23.19
N SER A 86 13.91 23.23 -24.06
CA SER A 86 13.48 24.55 -23.60
C SER A 86 12.05 24.51 -23.07
N ASP A 87 11.68 25.51 -22.28
CA ASP A 87 10.31 25.67 -21.79
C ASP A 87 9.31 25.75 -22.96
N GLU A 88 9.69 26.41 -24.07
CA GLU A 88 8.85 26.47 -25.27
C GLU A 88 8.66 25.11 -25.95
N GLU A 89 9.70 24.27 -25.98
CA GLU A 89 9.58 22.91 -26.53
C GLU A 89 8.64 22.05 -25.67
N ILE A 90 8.74 22.19 -24.34
CA ILE A 90 7.87 21.52 -23.38
C ILE A 90 6.42 22.00 -23.53
N ASP A 91 6.19 23.31 -23.65
CA ASP A 91 4.86 23.88 -23.86
C ASP A 91 4.22 23.39 -25.17
N VAL A 92 5.00 23.32 -26.25
CA VAL A 92 4.54 22.76 -27.53
C VAL A 92 4.18 21.28 -27.39
N PHE A 93 5.02 20.49 -26.72
CA PHE A 93 4.74 19.09 -26.45
C PHE A 93 3.46 18.91 -25.63
N ASN A 94 3.35 19.62 -24.51
CA ASN A 94 2.21 19.59 -23.60
C ASN A 94 0.91 19.93 -24.31
N LYS A 95 0.89 21.03 -25.06
CA LYS A 95 -0.27 21.43 -25.85
C LYS A 95 -0.66 20.36 -26.86
N SER A 96 0.33 19.79 -27.55
CA SER A 96 0.07 18.74 -28.54
C SER A 96 -0.55 17.47 -27.94
N GLU A 97 -0.16 17.09 -26.72
CA GLU A 97 -0.73 15.92 -26.03
C GLU A 97 -2.11 16.22 -25.44
N LEU A 98 -2.30 17.39 -24.82
CA LEU A 98 -3.59 17.80 -24.24
C LEU A 98 -4.69 17.91 -25.30
N GLU A 99 -4.36 18.42 -26.49
CA GLU A 99 -5.30 18.61 -27.61
C GLU A 99 -5.47 17.35 -28.49
N ARG A 100 -4.76 16.26 -28.19
CA ARG A 100 -4.70 15.07 -29.06
C ARG A 100 -6.03 14.33 -29.11
N LEU A 101 -6.66 14.33 -30.28
CA LEU A 101 -7.89 13.56 -30.53
C LEU A 101 -7.59 12.08 -30.83
N PRO A 102 -8.51 11.15 -30.51
CA PRO A 102 -8.42 9.76 -30.95
C PRO A 102 -8.36 9.65 -32.48
N ALA A 103 -7.23 9.17 -33.01
CA ALA A 103 -7.03 9.07 -34.45
C ALA A 103 -7.50 7.71 -35.02
N ASP A 104 -7.18 6.61 -34.35
CA ASP A 104 -7.53 5.26 -34.78
C ASP A 104 -8.89 4.77 -34.24
N LYS A 105 -9.37 3.69 -34.84
CA LYS A 105 -10.67 3.08 -34.50
C LYS A 105 -10.73 2.62 -33.04
N LYS A 106 -9.63 2.09 -32.50
CA LYS A 106 -9.57 1.55 -31.14
C LYS A 106 -9.78 2.67 -30.11
N HIS A 107 -9.04 3.77 -30.21
CA HIS A 107 -9.16 4.87 -29.26
C HIS A 107 -10.50 5.62 -29.38
N LYS A 108 -11.09 5.70 -30.59
CA LYS A 108 -12.44 6.24 -30.77
C LYS A 108 -13.48 5.38 -30.05
N GLN A 109 -13.41 4.06 -30.24
CA GLN A 109 -14.30 3.11 -29.57
C GLN A 109 -14.13 3.17 -28.04
N LEU A 110 -12.89 3.21 -27.53
CA LEU A 110 -12.64 3.34 -26.10
C LEU A 110 -13.25 4.62 -25.51
N LEU A 111 -13.12 5.76 -26.20
CA LEU A 111 -13.74 7.01 -25.76
C LEU A 111 -15.27 6.88 -25.69
N GLU A 112 -15.90 6.32 -26.72
CA GLU A 112 -17.35 6.10 -26.77
C GLU A 112 -17.82 5.17 -25.63
N GLU A 113 -17.14 4.05 -25.42
CA GLU A 113 -17.46 3.07 -24.38
C GLU A 113 -17.31 3.67 -22.97
N ARG A 114 -16.23 4.42 -22.72
CA ARG A 114 -15.98 5.07 -21.42
C ARG A 114 -16.99 6.17 -21.12
N LEU A 115 -17.33 6.99 -22.12
CA LEU A 115 -18.39 7.98 -21.99
C LEU A 115 -19.72 7.30 -21.64
N ALA A 116 -20.13 6.28 -22.40
CA ALA A 116 -21.36 5.55 -22.15
C ALA A 116 -21.39 4.92 -20.74
N LYS A 117 -20.26 4.42 -20.26
CA LYS A 117 -20.14 3.75 -18.96
C LYS A 117 -20.11 4.72 -17.77
N TYR A 118 -19.34 5.80 -17.87
CA TYR A 118 -18.99 6.63 -16.71
C TYR A 118 -19.57 8.04 -16.76
N ALA A 119 -19.86 8.57 -17.94
CA ALA A 119 -20.29 9.96 -18.10
C ALA A 119 -21.12 10.18 -19.38
N PRO A 120 -22.29 9.52 -19.52
CA PRO A 120 -23.05 9.48 -20.77
C PRO A 120 -23.53 10.86 -21.23
N ASP A 121 -23.69 11.79 -20.29
CA ASP A 121 -24.18 13.16 -20.56
C ASP A 121 -23.05 14.17 -20.82
N ARG A 122 -21.78 13.78 -20.69
CA ARG A 122 -20.63 14.68 -20.89
C ARG A 122 -20.25 14.76 -22.37
N THR A 123 -20.15 15.97 -22.90
CA THR A 123 -19.82 16.23 -24.31
C THR A 123 -18.50 16.98 -24.50
N ASP A 124 -17.87 17.39 -23.41
CA ASP A 124 -16.61 18.14 -23.34
C ASP A 124 -15.37 17.22 -23.33
N ILE A 125 -15.52 15.94 -22.99
CA ILE A 125 -14.46 14.92 -23.03
C ILE A 125 -14.28 14.44 -24.46
N LYS A 126 -13.17 14.84 -25.10
CA LYS A 126 -12.89 14.61 -26.53
C LYS A 126 -11.49 14.09 -26.81
N THR A 127 -10.53 14.38 -25.94
CA THR A 127 -9.11 14.07 -26.19
C THR A 127 -8.73 12.71 -25.61
N VAL A 128 -7.61 12.16 -26.08
CA VAL A 128 -7.12 10.86 -25.61
C VAL A 128 -6.83 10.91 -24.10
N LEU A 129 -6.25 12.01 -23.61
CA LEU A 129 -5.93 12.15 -22.20
C LEU A 129 -7.19 12.29 -21.34
N GLN A 130 -8.18 13.09 -21.76
CA GLN A 130 -9.47 13.17 -21.06
C GLN A 130 -10.18 11.81 -21.02
N SER A 131 -10.07 11.00 -22.08
CA SER A 131 -10.60 9.63 -22.08
C SER A 131 -9.89 8.73 -21.07
N ILE A 132 -8.57 8.85 -20.94
CA ILE A 132 -7.78 8.09 -19.94
C ILE A 132 -8.18 8.52 -18.53
N GLU A 133 -8.29 9.83 -18.28
CA GLU A 133 -8.70 10.37 -16.99
C GLU A 133 -10.10 9.93 -16.59
N LEU A 134 -11.03 9.89 -17.53
CA LEU A 134 -12.38 9.37 -17.29
C LEU A 134 -12.38 7.88 -16.92
N ASP A 135 -11.53 7.09 -17.56
CA ASP A 135 -11.38 5.66 -17.30
C ASP A 135 -10.79 5.40 -15.91
N ASP A 136 -9.68 6.06 -15.60
CA ASP A 136 -9.02 5.98 -14.30
C ASP A 136 -9.97 6.43 -13.19
N TRP A 137 -10.66 7.56 -13.36
CA TRP A 137 -11.67 8.01 -12.42
C TRP A 137 -12.76 6.95 -12.25
N GLY A 138 -13.42 6.56 -13.35
CA GLY A 138 -14.55 5.64 -13.34
C GLY A 138 -14.25 4.24 -12.80
N CYS A 139 -13.00 3.78 -12.92
CA CYS A 139 -12.56 2.49 -12.41
C CYS A 139 -12.23 2.49 -10.91
N PHE A 140 -11.76 3.63 -10.36
CA PHE A 140 -11.10 3.63 -9.05
C PHE A 140 -11.73 4.55 -7.99
N TRP A 141 -12.60 5.50 -8.34
CA TRP A 141 -13.16 6.41 -7.32
C TRP A 141 -14.11 5.71 -6.35
N GLN A 142 -14.81 4.65 -6.79
CA GLN A 142 -15.78 3.94 -5.95
C GLN A 142 -15.09 2.97 -5.01
N VAL A 143 -15.41 3.08 -3.72
CA VAL A 143 -14.97 2.16 -2.68
C VAL A 143 -16.19 1.42 -2.12
N ASP A 144 -16.06 0.12 -1.87
CA ASP A 144 -17.13 -0.72 -1.32
C ASP A 144 -16.74 -1.32 0.04
N LEU A 145 -17.08 -0.61 1.10
CA LEU A 145 -16.76 -1.01 2.48
C LEU A 145 -17.70 -2.09 3.03
N THR A 146 -18.64 -2.59 2.23
CA THR A 146 -19.41 -3.80 2.58
C THR A 146 -18.64 -5.08 2.28
N THR A 147 -17.55 -4.98 1.51
CA THR A 147 -16.75 -6.13 1.05
C THR A 147 -15.34 -6.16 1.62
N GLY A 148 -14.90 -5.09 2.25
CA GLY A 148 -13.60 -5.00 2.92
C GLY A 148 -13.50 -3.74 3.79
N PRO A 149 -12.57 -3.70 4.74
CA PRO A 149 -12.40 -2.54 5.60
C PRO A 149 -11.69 -1.39 4.84
N PRO A 150 -11.90 -0.12 5.23
CA PRO A 150 -11.09 0.98 4.71
C PRO A 150 -9.66 0.83 5.24
N ARG A 151 -8.68 1.48 4.61
CA ARG A 151 -7.27 1.44 5.02
C ARG A 151 -7.07 1.71 6.51
N SER A 152 -5.95 1.22 7.06
CA SER A 152 -5.60 1.46 8.47
C SER A 152 -5.62 2.94 8.80
N ALA A 153 -6.04 3.29 10.00
CA ALA A 153 -5.88 4.65 10.52
C ALA A 153 -4.41 5.05 10.72
N ARG A 154 -3.46 4.10 10.61
CA ARG A 154 -2.01 4.35 10.58
C ARG A 154 -1.47 4.71 9.19
N SER A 155 -2.25 4.48 8.12
CA SER A 155 -1.79 4.77 6.77
C SER A 155 -1.49 6.25 6.62
N LYS A 156 -0.30 6.56 6.07
CA LYS A 156 0.20 7.89 5.75
C LYS A 156 0.18 8.15 4.22
N ASP A 157 -0.54 7.32 3.46
CA ASP A 157 -0.51 7.31 1.98
C ASP A 157 -0.96 8.66 1.38
N VAL A 158 -1.81 9.41 2.09
CA VAL A 158 -2.32 10.71 1.66
C VAL A 158 -1.69 11.82 2.51
N ALA A 159 -0.89 12.68 1.85
CA ALA A 159 -0.20 13.81 2.45
C ALA A 159 0.70 13.52 3.66
N GLY A 160 1.03 12.26 3.95
CA GLY A 160 1.79 11.88 5.14
C GLY A 160 0.98 11.90 6.44
N ILE A 161 -0.35 12.04 6.38
CA ILE A 161 -1.21 12.25 7.55
C ILE A 161 -2.02 10.99 7.86
N CYS A 162 -1.85 10.47 9.08
CA CYS A 162 -2.56 9.30 9.58
C CYS A 162 -4.09 9.50 9.53
N GLY A 163 -4.80 8.48 9.09
CA GLY A 163 -6.27 8.47 9.05
C GLY A 163 -6.88 9.17 7.83
N VAL A 164 -6.15 10.01 7.10
CA VAL A 164 -6.68 10.69 5.90
C VAL A 164 -7.03 9.68 4.80
N ALA A 165 -6.15 8.71 4.55
CA ALA A 165 -6.41 7.61 3.60
C ALA A 165 -7.68 6.80 3.98
N ARG A 166 -7.84 6.47 5.26
CA ARG A 166 -9.03 5.81 5.79
C ARG A 166 -10.30 6.66 5.60
N MET A 167 -10.20 7.97 5.86
CA MET A 167 -11.30 8.91 5.69
C MET A 167 -11.67 9.06 4.21
N ALA A 168 -10.70 9.04 3.29
CA ALA A 168 -10.93 9.05 1.85
C ALA A 168 -11.72 7.82 1.39
N ASP A 169 -11.32 6.62 1.83
CA ASP A 169 -12.04 5.38 1.53
C ASP A 169 -13.50 5.46 1.98
N LYS A 170 -13.73 5.97 3.20
CA LYS A 170 -15.07 6.17 3.75
C LYS A 170 -15.87 7.24 3.01
N ALA A 171 -15.23 8.35 2.62
CA ALA A 171 -15.86 9.42 1.88
C ALA A 171 -16.37 8.92 0.52
N CYS A 172 -15.51 8.19 -0.20
CA CYS A 172 -15.85 7.56 -1.47
C CYS A 172 -16.96 6.51 -1.32
N ALA A 173 -16.90 5.68 -0.27
CA ALA A 173 -17.91 4.67 0.00
C ALA A 173 -19.27 5.27 0.40
N GLU A 174 -19.29 6.32 1.22
CA GLU A 174 -20.51 7.09 1.52
C GLU A 174 -21.12 7.63 0.23
N ARG A 175 -20.33 8.27 -0.63
CA ARG A 175 -20.79 8.81 -1.92
C ARG A 175 -21.35 7.71 -2.83
N ALA A 176 -20.73 6.53 -2.82
CA ALA A 176 -21.15 5.37 -3.60
C ALA A 176 -22.35 4.62 -2.99
N GLY A 177 -22.82 4.98 -1.79
CA GLY A 177 -23.88 4.26 -1.07
C GLY A 177 -23.45 2.88 -0.56
N LYS A 178 -22.15 2.70 -0.30
CA LYS A 178 -21.50 1.42 0.02
C LYS A 178 -20.62 1.53 1.29
N ILE A 179 -20.96 2.42 2.21
CA ILE A 179 -20.21 2.62 3.45
C ILE A 179 -20.36 1.46 4.46
N GLY A 180 -21.42 0.67 4.37
CA GLY A 180 -21.68 -0.41 5.33
C GLY A 180 -21.94 0.13 6.74
N ASP A 181 -21.28 -0.46 7.74
CA ASP A 181 -21.41 -0.08 9.16
C ASP A 181 -20.47 1.07 9.57
N TYR A 182 -19.63 1.55 8.65
CA TYR A 182 -18.76 2.70 8.91
C TYR A 182 -19.57 4.02 8.91
N LYS A 183 -19.00 5.05 9.54
CA LYS A 183 -19.59 6.39 9.62
C LYS A 183 -18.64 7.40 9.01
N TYR A 184 -19.13 8.35 8.23
CA TYR A 184 -18.31 9.39 7.61
C TYR A 184 -18.58 10.79 8.20
N GLY A 185 -17.57 11.66 8.14
CA GLY A 185 -17.67 13.10 8.43
C GLY A 185 -18.06 13.38 9.88
N ASP A 186 -19.00 14.30 10.07
CA ASP A 186 -19.40 14.83 11.40
C ASP A 186 -19.97 13.78 12.36
N THR A 187 -20.33 12.60 11.85
CA THR A 187 -20.87 11.49 12.66
C THR A 187 -19.78 10.48 13.10
N SER A 188 -18.55 10.65 12.62
CA SER A 188 -17.37 9.89 13.01
C SER A 188 -16.44 10.74 13.86
N GLY A 189 -16.30 10.39 15.14
CA GLY A 189 -15.42 11.16 16.04
C GLY A 189 -13.94 11.20 15.60
N GLN A 190 -13.48 10.22 14.81
CA GLN A 190 -12.15 10.24 14.21
C GLN A 190 -12.07 11.24 13.05
N ASP A 191 -13.07 11.25 12.17
CA ASP A 191 -13.11 12.09 10.98
C ASP A 191 -13.25 13.56 11.39
N VAL A 192 -14.07 13.86 12.40
CA VAL A 192 -14.16 15.20 13.00
C VAL A 192 -12.78 15.74 13.37
N ARG A 193 -11.93 14.94 14.03
CA ARG A 193 -10.57 15.36 14.41
C ARG A 193 -9.65 15.55 13.20
N ILE A 194 -9.79 14.72 12.16
CA ILE A 194 -9.01 14.87 10.92
C ILE A 194 -9.45 16.17 10.22
N LEU A 195 -10.76 16.37 10.01
CA LEU A 195 -11.33 17.54 9.37
C LEU A 195 -10.98 18.84 10.12
N GLU A 196 -11.06 18.85 11.45
CA GLU A 196 -10.60 19.97 12.29
C GLU A 196 -9.11 20.27 12.12
N PHE A 197 -8.27 19.23 12.06
CA PHE A 197 -6.82 19.39 11.86
C PHE A 197 -6.50 19.96 10.47
N LEU A 198 -7.20 19.46 9.44
CA LEU A 198 -7.05 19.91 8.06
C LEU A 198 -7.67 21.30 7.81
N GLY A 199 -8.65 21.71 8.61
CA GLY A 199 -9.38 22.96 8.42
C GLY A 199 -10.37 22.93 7.25
N VAL A 200 -10.86 21.75 6.86
CA VAL A 200 -11.79 21.55 5.72
C VAL A 200 -13.12 20.95 6.17
N SER A 201 -14.18 21.15 5.39
CA SER A 201 -15.48 20.52 5.67
C SER A 201 -15.51 19.06 5.19
N ALA A 202 -16.44 18.27 5.74
CA ALA A 202 -16.68 16.90 5.26
C ALA A 202 -17.11 16.88 3.79
N ASP A 203 -17.96 17.82 3.36
CA ASP A 203 -18.43 17.88 1.97
C ASP A 203 -17.28 18.19 1.01
N ASP A 204 -16.44 19.19 1.31
CA ASP A 204 -15.29 19.55 0.49
C ASP A 204 -14.29 18.39 0.39
N PHE A 205 -14.02 17.71 1.51
CA PHE A 205 -13.13 16.55 1.50
C PHE A 205 -13.70 15.39 0.70
N GLN A 206 -15.01 15.11 0.81
CA GLN A 206 -15.65 14.04 0.03
C GLN A 206 -15.58 14.33 -1.47
N GLU A 207 -15.83 15.58 -1.89
CA GLU A 207 -15.68 15.99 -3.28
C GLU A 207 -14.23 15.79 -3.77
N ALA A 208 -13.24 16.16 -2.95
CA ALA A 208 -11.84 15.98 -3.28
C ALA A 208 -11.44 14.50 -3.40
N ALA A 209 -11.84 13.65 -2.45
CA ALA A 209 -11.57 12.22 -2.48
C ALA A 209 -12.17 11.54 -3.72
N VAL A 210 -13.41 11.88 -4.07
CA VAL A 210 -14.08 11.34 -5.27
C VAL A 210 -13.43 11.84 -6.57
N LYS A 211 -12.93 13.09 -6.58
CA LYS A 211 -12.27 13.68 -7.75
C LYS A 211 -10.85 13.14 -7.96
N ASN A 212 -10.18 12.73 -6.89
CA ASN A 212 -8.77 12.34 -6.89
C ASN A 212 -8.60 10.90 -6.39
N PRO A 213 -8.84 9.89 -7.24
CA PRO A 213 -8.68 8.48 -6.88
C PRO A 213 -7.21 8.07 -6.67
N ASN A 214 -6.25 8.93 -7.05
CA ASN A 214 -4.83 8.73 -6.79
C ASN A 214 -4.45 9.46 -5.48
N ASP A 215 -3.78 8.75 -4.57
CA ASP A 215 -3.45 9.25 -3.24
C ASP A 215 -2.48 10.44 -3.25
N ILE A 216 -1.57 10.51 -4.24
CA ILE A 216 -0.67 11.66 -4.40
C ILE A 216 -1.49 12.91 -4.76
N GLU A 217 -2.44 12.81 -5.71
CA GLU A 217 -3.27 13.97 -6.09
C GLU A 217 -4.24 14.40 -4.99
N LEU A 218 -4.78 13.44 -4.22
CA LEU A 218 -5.54 13.78 -3.03
C LEU A 218 -4.64 14.46 -1.99
N GLY A 219 -3.39 14.00 -1.86
CA GLY A 219 -2.38 14.62 -1.00
C GLY A 219 -2.01 16.03 -1.42
N GLU A 220 -1.83 16.27 -2.72
CA GLU A 220 -1.62 17.60 -3.33
C GLU A 220 -2.79 18.52 -2.97
N TRP A 221 -4.04 18.06 -3.14
CA TRP A 221 -5.22 18.82 -2.73
C TRP A 221 -5.25 19.11 -1.22
N VAL A 222 -4.89 18.14 -0.38
CA VAL A 222 -4.80 18.35 1.07
C VAL A 222 -3.78 19.44 1.39
N GLN A 223 -2.59 19.38 0.80
CA GLN A 223 -1.52 20.38 1.04
C GLN A 223 -1.93 21.79 0.57
N GLU A 224 -2.71 21.91 -0.50
CA GLU A 224 -3.25 23.20 -0.96
C GLU A 224 -4.30 23.81 -0.01
N ASN A 225 -4.98 22.98 0.78
CA ASN A 225 -6.08 23.40 1.66
C ASN A 225 -5.74 23.32 3.16
N CYS A 226 -4.56 22.78 3.50
CA CYS A 226 -4.11 22.54 4.87
C CYS A 226 -2.74 23.20 5.08
N GLU A 227 -2.72 24.34 5.76
CA GLU A 227 -1.49 25.08 6.07
C GLU A 227 -0.78 24.49 7.31
N LYS A 228 -0.40 23.21 7.25
CA LYS A 228 0.33 22.52 8.32
C LYS A 228 1.77 22.27 7.95
N SER A 229 2.67 22.59 8.88
CA SER A 229 4.08 22.23 8.78
C SER A 229 4.27 20.71 8.95
N GLN A 230 5.42 20.19 8.49
CA GLN A 230 5.76 18.78 8.68
C GLN A 230 5.82 18.42 10.18
N GLU A 231 6.32 19.32 11.03
CA GLU A 231 6.36 19.12 12.49
C GLU A 231 4.95 18.97 13.08
N GLU A 232 3.99 19.82 12.67
CA GLU A 232 2.58 19.68 13.10
C GLU A 232 1.94 18.37 12.62
N ILE A 233 2.29 17.91 11.40
CA ILE A 233 1.81 16.63 10.87
C ILE A 233 2.38 15.47 11.68
N ASP A 234 3.66 15.49 12.02
CA ASP A 234 4.31 14.45 12.81
C ASP A 234 3.74 14.40 14.24
N ASP A 235 3.53 15.55 14.88
CA ASP A 235 2.86 15.66 16.18
C ASP A 235 1.42 15.12 16.14
N TYR A 236 0.67 15.47 15.09
CA TYR A 236 -0.69 14.95 14.88
C TYR A 236 -0.69 13.42 14.72
N ASN A 237 0.19 12.89 13.88
CA ASN A 237 0.32 11.45 13.63
C ASN A 237 0.62 10.69 14.92
N LEU A 238 1.60 11.19 15.69
CA LEU A 238 1.99 10.62 16.98
C LEU A 238 0.80 10.61 17.95
N ALA A 239 0.08 11.73 18.06
CA ALA A 239 -1.07 11.86 18.94
C ALA A 239 -2.24 10.96 18.51
N MET A 240 -2.50 10.83 17.21
CA MET A 240 -3.64 10.09 16.67
C MET A 240 -3.54 8.60 16.93
N VAL A 241 -2.39 7.99 16.62
CA VAL A 241 -2.24 6.53 16.73
C VAL A 241 -1.98 6.09 18.18
N ASN A 242 -1.42 6.96 19.03
CA ASN A 242 -1.30 6.71 20.47
C ASN A 242 -2.55 7.08 21.28
N ARG A 243 -3.62 7.55 20.63
CA ARG A 243 -4.83 7.96 21.34
C ARG A 243 -5.56 6.76 21.96
N GLY A 244 -5.53 6.69 23.30
CA GLY A 244 -6.38 5.81 24.10
C GLY A 244 -7.76 6.39 24.41
N PRO A 245 -8.63 5.63 25.09
CA PRO A 245 -9.88 6.16 25.63
C PRO A 245 -9.62 7.19 26.74
N ASP A 246 -10.39 8.28 26.71
CA ASP A 246 -10.53 9.20 27.84
C ASP A 246 -11.69 8.78 28.75
N GLU A 247 -11.93 9.53 29.83
CA GLU A 247 -12.99 9.23 30.80
C GLU A 247 -14.37 9.08 30.14
N THR A 248 -14.66 9.88 29.12
CA THR A 248 -15.97 9.88 28.45
C THR A 248 -16.15 8.75 27.45
N THR A 249 -15.05 8.13 27.00
CA THR A 249 -15.06 7.13 25.93
C THR A 249 -14.57 5.75 26.38
N ARG A 250 -14.14 5.61 27.64
CA ARG A 250 -13.61 4.37 28.22
C ARG A 250 -14.59 3.21 28.19
N GLU A 251 -15.81 3.42 28.68
CA GLU A 251 -16.84 2.36 28.68
C GLU A 251 -17.10 1.84 27.27
N ARG A 252 -17.20 2.73 26.27
CA ARG A 252 -17.38 2.34 24.86
C ARG A 252 -16.19 1.56 24.32
N PHE A 253 -14.96 1.98 24.66
CA PHE A 253 -13.75 1.29 24.23
C PHE A 253 -13.68 -0.12 24.80
N GLU A 254 -13.89 -0.25 26.10
CA GLU A 254 -13.85 -1.54 26.80
C GLU A 254 -14.95 -2.48 26.31
N ALA A 255 -16.17 -1.97 26.12
CA ALA A 255 -17.28 -2.73 25.55
C ALA A 255 -16.97 -3.22 24.12
N ARG A 256 -16.44 -2.35 23.24
CA ARG A 256 -16.10 -2.76 21.87
C ARG A 256 -14.93 -3.74 21.86
N ARG A 257 -13.90 -3.54 22.68
CA ARG A 257 -12.80 -4.50 22.81
C ARG A 257 -13.30 -5.87 23.29
N GLN A 258 -14.22 -5.90 24.25
CA GLN A 258 -14.83 -7.14 24.72
C GLN A 258 -15.65 -7.84 23.63
N GLU A 259 -16.38 -7.08 22.80
CA GLU A 259 -17.15 -7.60 21.66
C GLU A 259 -16.24 -8.16 20.56
N VAL A 260 -15.16 -7.44 20.23
CA VAL A 260 -14.22 -7.80 19.17
C VAL A 260 -13.34 -8.98 19.58
N ASP A 261 -12.60 -8.84 20.68
CA ASP A 261 -11.81 -9.91 21.28
C ASP A 261 -11.46 -9.57 22.74
N ALA A 262 -12.17 -10.21 23.68
CA ALA A 262 -11.99 -10.00 25.10
C ALA A 262 -10.58 -10.40 25.62
N SER A 263 -9.83 -11.22 24.88
CA SER A 263 -8.48 -11.66 25.27
C SER A 263 -7.41 -10.61 25.00
N ARG A 264 -7.67 -9.67 24.08
CA ARG A 264 -6.70 -8.65 23.62
C ARG A 264 -6.59 -7.45 24.56
N THR A 265 -6.32 -7.73 25.83
CA THR A 265 -6.17 -6.69 26.87
C THR A 265 -4.95 -5.78 26.65
N ASP A 266 -4.01 -6.19 25.80
CA ASP A 266 -2.87 -5.41 25.32
C ASP A 266 -3.29 -4.21 24.45
N ILE A 267 -4.47 -4.25 23.83
CA ILE A 267 -4.99 -3.15 23.01
C ILE A 267 -5.50 -2.04 23.92
N THR A 268 -4.82 -0.88 23.82
CA THR A 268 -5.07 0.31 24.64
C THR A 268 -5.37 1.58 23.83
N THR A 269 -5.22 1.54 22.50
CA THR A 269 -5.48 2.67 21.60
C THR A 269 -6.64 2.40 20.65
N TRP A 270 -7.36 3.46 20.25
CA TRP A 270 -8.48 3.34 19.31
C TRP A 270 -8.04 2.78 17.96
N VAL A 271 -6.88 3.19 17.46
CA VAL A 271 -6.36 2.73 16.17
C VAL A 271 -6.04 1.24 16.19
N ALA A 272 -5.39 0.74 17.26
CA ALA A 272 -5.12 -0.69 17.38
C ALA A 272 -6.41 -1.52 17.50
N LEU A 273 -7.43 -1.01 18.20
CA LEU A 273 -8.74 -1.66 18.26
C LEU A 273 -9.44 -1.66 16.89
N GLN A 274 -9.36 -0.55 16.14
CA GLN A 274 -9.92 -0.47 14.78
C GLN A 274 -9.26 -1.46 13.82
N ASP A 275 -7.93 -1.58 13.85
CA ASP A 275 -7.22 -2.52 12.98
C ASP A 275 -7.59 -3.99 13.31
N LEU A 276 -7.67 -4.34 14.60
CA LEU A 276 -8.13 -5.68 15.02
C LEU A 276 -9.58 -5.95 14.59
N ASP A 277 -10.47 -4.99 14.83
CA ASP A 277 -11.89 -5.10 14.50
C ASP A 277 -12.11 -5.24 12.99
N ASP A 278 -11.39 -4.46 12.18
CA ASP A 278 -11.39 -4.57 10.72
C ASP A 278 -10.91 -5.97 10.26
N GLU A 279 -9.81 -6.49 10.82
CA GLU A 279 -9.32 -7.84 10.47
C GLU A 279 -10.35 -8.93 10.83
N LEU A 280 -10.91 -8.90 12.03
CA LEU A 280 -11.84 -9.93 12.51
C LEU A 280 -13.21 -9.85 11.81
N SER A 281 -13.76 -8.64 11.62
CA SER A 281 -15.05 -8.42 10.96
C SER A 281 -15.07 -8.94 9.52
N PHE A 282 -13.94 -8.87 8.83
CA PHE A 282 -13.80 -9.37 7.46
C PHE A 282 -13.08 -10.72 7.36
N SER A 283 -12.67 -11.30 8.50
CA SER A 283 -11.92 -12.57 8.56
C SER A 283 -10.66 -12.55 7.66
N ILE A 284 -9.94 -11.43 7.68
CA ILE A 284 -8.72 -11.23 6.90
C ILE A 284 -7.49 -11.16 7.80
N VAL A 285 -6.33 -11.48 7.22
CA VAL A 285 -5.01 -11.13 7.78
C VAL A 285 -4.43 -10.03 6.92
N ASP A 286 -4.21 -8.84 7.48
CA ASP A 286 -3.74 -7.67 6.73
C ASP A 286 -2.39 -7.17 7.25
N LEU A 287 -1.33 -7.59 6.56
CA LEU A 287 0.04 -7.23 6.92
C LEU A 287 0.41 -5.79 6.52
N LYS A 288 -0.53 -5.02 5.98
CA LYS A 288 -0.40 -3.56 5.86
C LYS A 288 -0.77 -2.85 7.17
N ARG A 289 -1.43 -3.56 8.12
CA ARG A 289 -1.87 -3.01 9.42
C ARG A 289 -0.94 -3.35 10.57
N ARG A 290 -0.32 -4.53 10.49
CA ARG A 290 0.57 -5.07 11.50
C ARG A 290 1.59 -6.01 10.89
N ALA A 291 2.67 -6.26 11.63
CA ALA A 291 3.57 -7.33 11.30
C ALA A 291 2.88 -8.71 11.41
N PRO A 292 3.34 -9.71 10.62
CA PRO A 292 3.02 -11.10 10.93
C PRO A 292 3.70 -11.47 12.27
N ARG A 293 3.26 -12.56 12.90
CA ARG A 293 3.82 -12.99 14.19
C ARG A 293 5.35 -13.09 14.15
N SER A 294 5.99 -12.83 15.30
CA SER A 294 7.45 -12.89 15.44
C SER A 294 7.98 -14.20 14.87
N PRO A 295 9.13 -14.19 14.16
CA PRO A 295 9.73 -15.41 13.65
C PRO A 295 10.14 -16.36 14.77
N TYR A 296 10.28 -15.89 16.02
CA TYR A 296 10.54 -16.72 17.20
C TYR A 296 9.31 -17.42 17.77
N ASN A 297 8.10 -17.09 17.30
CA ASN A 297 6.88 -17.70 17.81
C ASN A 297 6.85 -19.21 17.52
N THR A 298 6.62 -20.02 18.56
CA THR A 298 6.54 -21.49 18.50
C THR A 298 5.15 -22.02 18.84
N ASP A 299 4.13 -21.16 18.88
CA ASP A 299 2.78 -21.55 19.32
C ASP A 299 2.13 -22.56 18.36
N VAL A 300 2.59 -22.60 17.10
CA VAL A 300 2.13 -23.54 16.08
C VAL A 300 3.20 -24.60 15.84
N TYR A 301 2.84 -25.86 16.06
CA TYR A 301 3.67 -27.04 15.84
C TYR A 301 5.01 -27.07 16.60
N GLY A 302 5.21 -26.19 17.59
CA GLY A 302 6.49 -26.03 18.29
C GLY A 302 7.62 -25.50 17.39
N MET A 303 7.31 -25.03 16.18
CA MET A 303 8.27 -24.68 15.13
C MET A 303 8.37 -23.17 14.97
N VAL A 304 9.58 -22.62 15.05
CA VAL A 304 9.82 -21.20 14.77
C VAL A 304 9.46 -20.86 13.31
N HIS A 305 9.09 -19.61 13.05
CA HIS A 305 8.68 -19.08 11.74
C HIS A 305 7.37 -19.64 11.16
N LEU A 306 6.82 -20.75 11.67
CA LEU A 306 5.60 -21.34 11.11
C LEU A 306 4.38 -20.42 11.27
N ALA A 307 4.19 -19.85 12.46
CA ALA A 307 3.13 -18.87 12.71
C ALA A 307 3.22 -17.65 11.76
N ARG A 308 4.45 -17.15 11.56
CA ARG A 308 4.75 -16.05 10.62
C ARG A 308 4.43 -16.43 9.18
N LEU A 309 4.81 -17.63 8.76
CA LEU A 309 4.54 -18.17 7.43
C LEU A 309 3.04 -18.34 7.17
N ILE A 310 2.27 -18.78 8.17
CA ILE A 310 0.80 -18.86 8.10
C ILE A 310 0.21 -17.47 7.88
N ASP A 311 0.60 -16.48 8.69
CA ASP A 311 0.10 -15.11 8.56
C ASP A 311 0.39 -14.52 7.17
N LYS A 312 1.61 -14.72 6.68
CA LYS A 312 2.01 -14.29 5.34
C LYS A 312 1.22 -15.00 4.24
N GLY A 313 1.02 -16.30 4.36
CA GLY A 313 0.22 -17.05 3.38
C GLY A 313 -1.25 -16.63 3.37
N ARG A 314 -1.84 -16.36 4.54
CA ARG A 314 -3.20 -15.80 4.66
C ARG A 314 -3.31 -14.44 4.00
N ALA A 315 -2.35 -13.55 4.27
CA ALA A 315 -2.32 -12.23 3.68
C ALA A 315 -2.07 -12.27 2.17
N PHE A 316 -1.22 -13.18 1.68
CA PHE A 316 -1.03 -13.42 0.25
C PHE A 316 -2.33 -13.85 -0.42
N ILE A 317 -3.06 -14.81 0.17
CA ILE A 317 -4.38 -15.25 -0.33
C ILE A 317 -5.40 -14.09 -0.33
N GLY A 318 -5.35 -13.22 0.68
CA GLY A 318 -6.21 -12.05 0.83
C GLY A 318 -5.79 -10.79 0.06
N ASN A 319 -4.68 -10.83 -0.70
CA ASN A 319 -4.07 -9.68 -1.36
C ASN A 319 -3.73 -8.50 -0.41
N THR A 320 -3.34 -8.83 0.81
CA THR A 320 -3.03 -7.92 1.91
C THR A 320 -1.64 -8.18 2.50
N LEU A 321 -0.74 -8.76 1.69
CA LEU A 321 0.63 -9.13 2.08
C LEU A 321 1.52 -7.91 2.42
N GLY A 322 1.23 -6.73 1.86
CA GLY A 322 2.06 -5.54 2.07
C GLY A 322 3.42 -5.62 1.38
N GLU A 323 4.47 -5.15 2.03
CA GLU A 323 5.85 -5.18 1.50
C GLU A 323 6.57 -6.51 1.84
N TYR A 324 5.87 -7.48 2.44
CA TYR A 324 6.42 -8.80 2.72
C TYR A 324 6.50 -9.68 1.46
N PHE A 325 7.41 -10.64 1.47
CA PHE A 325 7.53 -11.69 0.44
C PHE A 325 6.98 -13.01 0.97
N TYR A 326 6.28 -13.79 0.15
CA TYR A 326 5.73 -15.08 0.56
C TYR A 326 6.34 -16.25 -0.24
N ALA A 327 6.57 -17.37 0.44
CA ALA A 327 7.00 -18.63 -0.15
C ALA A 327 8.30 -18.51 -0.97
N GLU A 328 8.27 -18.78 -2.28
CA GLU A 328 9.47 -18.82 -3.12
C GLU A 328 10.22 -17.49 -3.19
N ASP A 329 9.56 -16.37 -2.90
CA ASP A 329 10.18 -15.05 -2.87
C ASP A 329 10.88 -14.75 -1.53
N SER A 330 10.69 -15.61 -0.51
CA SER A 330 11.25 -15.42 0.83
C SER A 330 12.23 -16.54 1.22
N GLY A 331 13.48 -16.16 1.51
CA GLY A 331 14.50 -17.13 1.93
C GLY A 331 14.13 -17.95 3.16
N MET A 332 13.50 -17.34 4.17
CA MET A 332 13.08 -18.05 5.39
C MET A 332 11.89 -18.98 5.14
N ASP A 333 10.94 -18.56 4.30
CA ASP A 333 9.78 -19.41 3.95
C ASP A 333 10.24 -20.66 3.19
N ARG A 334 11.18 -20.52 2.24
CA ARG A 334 11.78 -21.66 1.54
C ARG A 334 12.47 -22.63 2.51
N MET A 335 13.17 -22.14 3.53
CA MET A 335 13.81 -22.99 4.54
C MET A 335 12.78 -23.74 5.40
N ALA A 336 11.71 -23.05 5.83
CA ALA A 336 10.65 -23.66 6.63
C ALA A 336 9.85 -24.71 5.83
N LEU A 337 9.42 -24.37 4.61
CA LEU A 337 8.71 -25.30 3.72
C LEU A 337 9.59 -26.49 3.33
N GLY A 338 10.87 -26.24 3.03
CA GLY A 338 11.84 -27.28 2.72
C GLY A 338 12.11 -28.23 3.88
N PHE A 339 12.15 -27.73 5.12
CA PHE A 339 12.23 -28.57 6.32
C PHE A 339 10.99 -29.45 6.47
N LEU A 340 9.79 -28.86 6.37
CA LEU A 340 8.53 -29.60 6.45
C LEU A 340 8.39 -30.63 5.32
N GLY A 341 9.00 -30.38 4.16
CA GLY A 341 8.85 -31.20 2.96
C GLY A 341 7.54 -30.94 2.23
N VAL A 342 7.01 -29.71 2.34
CA VAL A 342 5.73 -29.28 1.79
C VAL A 342 5.99 -28.30 0.64
N SER A 343 5.33 -28.46 -0.50
CA SER A 343 5.43 -27.47 -1.58
C SER A 343 4.61 -26.20 -1.28
N THR A 344 4.96 -25.08 -1.93
CA THR A 344 4.18 -23.83 -1.83
C THR A 344 2.71 -24.02 -2.17
N ASP A 345 2.41 -24.80 -3.21
CA ASP A 345 1.04 -25.04 -3.66
C ASP A 345 0.24 -25.85 -2.62
N GLU A 346 0.85 -26.88 -2.04
CA GLU A 346 0.22 -27.70 -0.99
C GLU A 346 -0.03 -26.88 0.28
N PHE A 347 0.96 -26.10 0.73
CA PHE A 347 0.81 -25.26 1.92
C PHE A 347 -0.24 -24.18 1.71
N THR A 348 -0.22 -23.50 0.56
CA THR A 348 -1.22 -22.46 0.22
C THR A 348 -2.61 -23.08 0.05
N GLY A 349 -2.69 -24.30 -0.49
CA GLY A 349 -3.93 -25.09 -0.55
C GLY A 349 -4.48 -25.41 0.83
N ALA A 350 -3.62 -25.88 1.74
CA ALA A 350 -3.99 -26.17 3.12
C ALA A 350 -4.49 -24.92 3.86
N LEU A 351 -3.86 -23.76 3.65
CA LEU A 351 -4.35 -22.49 4.19
C LEU A 351 -5.76 -22.18 3.69
N LYS A 352 -6.09 -22.39 2.42
CA LYS A 352 -7.45 -22.16 1.91
C LYS A 352 -8.50 -23.09 2.54
N GLU A 353 -8.10 -24.30 2.93
CA GLU A 353 -9.00 -25.32 3.49
C GLU A 353 -9.19 -25.21 5.01
N TYR A 354 -8.11 -24.95 5.75
CA TYR A 354 -8.09 -25.06 7.21
C TYR A 354 -7.95 -23.69 7.87
N PRO A 355 -9.02 -23.04 8.35
CA PRO A 355 -8.99 -21.63 8.77
C PRO A 355 -8.16 -21.33 10.02
N THR A 356 -7.88 -22.32 10.88
CA THR A 356 -7.18 -22.10 12.15
C THR A 356 -5.78 -22.69 12.18
N ASP A 357 -4.91 -22.13 13.04
CA ASP A 357 -3.56 -22.66 13.28
C ASP A 357 -3.59 -24.11 13.75
N ALA A 358 -4.56 -24.47 14.61
CA ALA A 358 -4.69 -25.83 15.14
C ALA A 358 -5.02 -26.86 14.03
N GLU A 359 -5.82 -26.47 13.04
CA GLU A 359 -6.12 -27.32 11.90
C GLU A 359 -4.93 -27.45 10.95
N ILE A 360 -4.18 -26.36 10.71
CA ILE A 360 -2.93 -26.42 9.95
C ILE A 360 -1.90 -27.31 10.64
N GLU A 361 -1.75 -27.19 11.96
CA GLU A 361 -0.88 -28.05 12.75
C GLU A 361 -1.29 -29.52 12.67
N SER A 362 -2.60 -29.84 12.78
CA SER A 362 -3.09 -31.21 12.62
C SER A 362 -2.78 -31.75 11.23
N TRP A 363 -3.03 -30.97 10.19
CA TRP A 363 -2.75 -31.35 8.81
C TRP A 363 -1.25 -31.63 8.58
N LEU A 364 -0.36 -30.79 9.14
CA LEU A 364 1.08 -31.02 9.10
C LEU A 364 1.48 -32.31 9.84
N LYS A 365 0.91 -32.56 11.03
CA LYS A 365 1.17 -33.78 11.79
C LYS A 365 0.74 -35.04 11.05
N ASP A 366 -0.38 -34.99 10.34
CA ASP A 366 -0.93 -36.15 9.64
C ASP A 366 -0.19 -36.46 8.33
N ASN A 367 0.33 -35.44 7.63
CA ASN A 367 0.87 -35.59 6.28
C ASN A 367 2.39 -35.38 6.18
N TYR A 368 2.99 -34.62 7.10
CA TYR A 368 4.38 -34.14 7.05
C TYR A 368 5.08 -34.25 8.41
N ALA A 369 4.74 -35.28 9.19
CA ALA A 369 5.19 -35.46 10.56
C ALA A 369 6.71 -35.27 10.74
N LYS A 370 7.08 -34.40 11.68
CA LYS A 370 8.41 -34.22 12.23
C LYS A 370 8.44 -34.64 13.70
N SER A 371 9.54 -35.25 14.11
CA SER A 371 9.80 -35.52 15.52
C SER A 371 10.15 -34.24 16.27
N GLU A 372 9.94 -34.24 17.59
CA GLU A 372 10.32 -33.13 18.47
C GLU A 372 11.82 -32.78 18.33
N ALA A 373 12.68 -33.79 18.22
CA ALA A 373 14.12 -33.59 18.04
C ALA A 373 14.48 -32.94 16.69
N GLU A 374 13.75 -33.25 15.62
CA GLU A 374 13.93 -32.58 14.32
C GLU A 374 13.52 -31.11 14.38
N ILE A 375 12.41 -30.82 15.05
CA ILE A 375 11.90 -29.46 15.24
C ILE A 375 12.86 -28.65 16.12
N GLU A 376 13.35 -29.21 17.22
CA GLU A 376 14.34 -28.56 18.10
C GLU A 376 15.63 -28.22 17.33
N ALA A 377 16.15 -29.16 16.55
CA ALA A 377 17.34 -28.95 15.73
C ALA A 377 17.11 -27.89 14.63
N PHE A 378 15.92 -27.86 14.01
CA PHE A 378 15.55 -26.81 13.06
C PHE A 378 15.47 -25.43 13.73
N ASN A 379 14.79 -25.35 14.88
CA ASN A 379 14.60 -24.13 15.64
C ASN A 379 15.96 -23.54 16.06
N GLU A 380 16.86 -24.35 16.62
CA GLU A 380 18.21 -23.93 17.00
C GLU A 380 18.98 -23.41 15.78
N LYS A 381 18.95 -24.14 14.67
CA LYS A 381 19.66 -23.74 13.44
C LYS A 381 19.17 -22.41 12.89
N ILE A 382 17.85 -22.26 12.70
CA ILE A 382 17.29 -21.09 12.02
C ILE A 382 17.34 -19.84 12.91
N THR A 383 17.14 -19.99 14.21
CA THR A 383 17.24 -18.88 15.16
C THR A 383 18.63 -18.23 15.17
N ASN A 384 19.68 -19.04 14.97
CA ASN A 384 21.07 -18.59 14.93
C ASN A 384 21.55 -18.25 13.50
N LEU A 385 20.67 -18.26 12.50
CA LEU A 385 21.05 -18.05 11.12
C LEU A 385 21.33 -16.56 10.87
N GLY A 386 22.59 -16.25 10.56
CA GLY A 386 23.06 -14.93 10.15
C GLY A 386 23.50 -14.87 8.69
N PRO A 387 24.09 -13.75 8.25
CA PRO A 387 24.69 -13.63 6.92
C PRO A 387 25.90 -14.58 6.77
N GLU A 388 25.82 -15.50 5.81
CA GLU A 388 26.86 -16.53 5.60
C GLU A 388 28.04 -16.07 4.70
N ASN A 389 27.91 -14.92 4.05
CA ASN A 389 28.93 -14.37 3.15
C ASN A 389 28.80 -12.85 3.01
N GLU A 390 29.80 -12.22 2.39
CA GLU A 390 29.87 -10.75 2.20
C GLU A 390 28.65 -10.16 1.51
N ARG A 391 28.03 -10.90 0.56
CA ARG A 391 26.82 -10.42 -0.13
C ARG A 391 25.65 -10.32 0.84
N TYR A 392 25.45 -11.33 1.69
CA TYR A 392 24.40 -11.34 2.70
C TYR A 392 24.69 -10.37 3.85
N GLN A 393 25.96 -10.20 4.21
CA GLN A 393 26.37 -9.17 5.18
C GLN A 393 26.00 -7.79 4.67
N ALA A 394 26.39 -7.46 3.43
CA ALA A 394 26.04 -6.18 2.82
C ALA A 394 24.53 -5.98 2.68
N MET A 395 23.74 -7.06 2.54
CA MET A 395 22.28 -6.98 2.55
C MET A 395 21.75 -6.60 3.93
N MET A 396 22.22 -7.25 5.00
CA MET A 396 21.86 -6.91 6.38
C MET A 396 22.29 -5.48 6.73
N ASP A 397 23.51 -5.07 6.37
CA ASP A 397 24.00 -3.70 6.62
C ASP A 397 23.12 -2.64 5.95
N ARG A 398 22.66 -2.90 4.71
CA ARG A 398 21.72 -2.00 4.00
C ARG A 398 20.37 -1.92 4.71
N MET A 399 19.86 -3.04 5.22
CA MET A 399 18.61 -3.08 5.96
C MET A 399 18.72 -2.31 7.28
N LEU A 400 19.76 -2.57 8.08
CA LEU A 400 20.02 -1.85 9.33
C LEU A 400 20.18 -0.34 9.11
N LYS A 401 20.90 0.05 8.04
CA LYS A 401 21.01 1.45 7.64
C LYS A 401 19.67 2.09 7.30
N LYS A 402 18.80 1.39 6.58
CA LYS A 402 17.45 1.88 6.26
C LYS A 402 16.62 2.14 7.54
N LEU A 403 16.89 1.38 8.60
CA LEU A 403 16.22 1.51 9.90
C LEU A 403 16.94 2.47 10.88
N GLY A 404 18.07 3.07 10.50
CA GLY A 404 18.89 3.90 11.40
C GLY A 404 19.45 3.11 12.60
N ALA A 405 19.77 1.83 12.39
CA ALA A 405 20.22 0.89 13.40
C ALA A 405 21.60 0.30 13.07
N GLU A 406 22.47 1.07 12.40
CA GLU A 406 23.80 0.63 11.98
C GLU A 406 24.69 0.19 13.15
N ASP A 407 24.51 0.80 14.31
CA ASP A 407 25.29 0.50 15.52
C ASP A 407 24.69 -0.63 16.37
N SER A 408 23.64 -1.31 15.88
CA SER A 408 23.02 -2.44 16.59
C SER A 408 23.92 -3.68 16.60
N ASP A 409 23.71 -4.56 17.59
CA ASP A 409 24.40 -5.86 17.72
C ASP A 409 23.66 -7.01 16.98
N ILE A 410 22.73 -6.65 16.09
CA ILE A 410 21.94 -7.61 15.31
C ILE A 410 22.85 -8.38 14.36
N SER A 411 22.81 -9.71 14.48
CA SER A 411 23.62 -10.63 13.67
C SER A 411 22.84 -11.80 13.08
N THR A 412 21.55 -11.94 13.41
CA THR A 412 20.67 -12.99 12.88
C THR A 412 19.54 -12.39 12.05
N TRP A 413 19.05 -13.16 11.07
CA TRP A 413 17.92 -12.73 10.25
C TRP A 413 16.63 -12.55 11.04
N PHE A 414 16.41 -13.36 12.07
CA PHE A 414 15.23 -13.23 12.92
C PHE A 414 15.24 -11.94 13.75
N ALA A 415 16.37 -11.59 14.36
CA ALA A 415 16.51 -10.33 15.08
C ALA A 415 16.34 -9.12 14.14
N MET A 416 16.88 -9.21 12.92
CA MET A 416 16.66 -8.20 11.88
C MET A 416 15.18 -8.07 11.49
N MET A 417 14.44 -9.18 11.37
CA MET A 417 13.01 -9.17 11.04
C MET A 417 12.16 -8.56 12.15
N ASP A 418 12.40 -8.93 13.42
CA ASP A 418 11.66 -8.33 14.54
C ASP A 418 11.96 -6.82 14.66
N LEU A 419 13.20 -6.38 14.43
CA LEU A 419 13.53 -4.94 14.39
C LEU A 419 12.82 -4.23 13.22
N ASP A 420 12.83 -4.81 12.02
CA ASP A 420 12.16 -4.24 10.85
C ASP A 420 10.65 -4.12 11.08
N ASP A 421 10.03 -5.15 11.66
CA ASP A 421 8.63 -5.15 12.05
C ASP A 421 8.35 -4.06 13.12
N GLU A 422 9.16 -3.96 14.17
CA GLU A 422 9.03 -2.93 15.20
C GLU A 422 9.10 -1.53 14.58
N LYS A 423 10.11 -1.27 13.74
CA LYS A 423 10.35 0.05 13.13
C LYS A 423 9.31 0.41 12.07
N THR A 424 8.82 -0.57 11.32
CA THR A 424 7.81 -0.34 10.26
C THR A 424 6.45 0.03 10.83
N PHE A 425 6.06 -0.59 11.95
CA PHE A 425 4.76 -0.34 12.59
C PHE A 425 4.84 0.59 13.80
N ALA A 426 6.05 1.04 14.17
CA ALA A 426 6.26 2.24 14.95
C ALA A 426 5.74 3.47 14.19
N LEU A 427 5.36 4.50 14.95
CA LEU A 427 4.84 5.75 14.40
C LEU A 427 5.95 6.68 13.93
#